data_AF-A0A9Q3FYE4-F1
#
_entry.id   AF-A0A9Q3FYE4-F1
#
_cell.length_a   1.000
_cell.length_b   1.000
_cell.length_c   1.000
_cell.angle_alpha   90.00
_cell.angle_beta   90.00
_cell.angle_gamma   90.00
#
_symmetry.space_group_name_H-M   'P 1'
#
loop_
_entity.id
_entity.type
_entity.pdbx_description
1 polymer ?
#
loop_
_entity_poly.entity_id
_entity_poly.type
_entity_poly.pdbx_seq_one_letter_code
_entity_poly.pdbx_strand_id
1 'polypeptide(L)'
;MENYFEEAIFKVERDEPMSWLIKQKDRLTALHLDMSETMVHKRILRKCGGDLENAIRSRCIEPCSIGYYINAMEDITTTTKIGRNWYKHSRDNKTSGKHIPKPNKPHEKPPLKCHKC
;
A
#
# COMPACT_ATOMS: atom_id res chain seq x y z
N MET A 1 13.48 14.03 -21.13
CA MET A 1 12.16 13.38 -20.94
C MET A 1 12.40 12.18 -20.02
N GLU A 2 12.96 12.46 -18.85
CA GLU A 2 13.27 11.44 -17.85
C GLU A 2 11.97 11.03 -17.14
N ASN A 3 11.95 9.78 -16.70
CA ASN A 3 10.78 8.93 -16.64
C ASN A 3 9.80 9.33 -15.52
N TYR A 4 9.04 10.42 -15.72
CA TYR A 4 8.07 11.00 -14.78
C TYR A 4 7.02 10.01 -14.25
N PHE A 5 6.77 8.92 -14.99
CA PHE A 5 5.92 7.83 -14.53
C PHE A 5 6.65 6.95 -13.50
N GLU A 6 7.94 6.70 -13.66
CA GLU A 6 8.69 5.84 -12.75
C GLU A 6 8.79 6.41 -11.34
N GLU A 7 8.96 7.73 -11.23
CA GLU A 7 9.00 8.44 -9.96
C GLU A 7 7.61 8.77 -9.37
N ALA A 8 6.54 8.57 -10.16
CA ALA A 8 5.18 8.86 -9.73
C ALA A 8 4.66 7.75 -8.81
N ILE A 9 4.77 7.99 -7.50
CA ILE A 9 4.11 7.18 -6.47
C ILE A 9 2.83 7.89 -6.02
N PHE A 10 1.73 7.14 -5.98
CA PHE A 10 0.46 7.65 -5.46
C PHE A 10 0.55 7.83 -3.95
N LYS A 11 0.14 9.00 -3.46
CA LYS A 11 0.03 9.28 -2.04
C LYS A 11 -1.37 9.79 -1.73
N VAL A 12 -2.10 9.03 -0.92
CA VAL A 12 -3.47 9.32 -0.50
C VAL A 12 -3.64 10.75 0.05
N GLU A 13 -2.61 11.28 0.70
CA GLU A 13 -2.65 12.60 1.36
C GLU A 13 -2.67 13.79 0.40
N ARG A 14 -2.15 13.62 -0.82
CA ARG A 14 -1.93 14.73 -1.77
C ARG A 14 -2.58 14.50 -3.14
N ASP A 15 -2.74 13.23 -3.50
CA ASP A 15 -3.13 12.82 -4.84
C ASP A 15 -4.62 12.47 -4.84
N GLU A 16 -5.36 13.09 -5.75
CA GLU A 16 -6.76 12.76 -6.01
C GLU A 16 -6.81 11.55 -6.98
N PRO A 17 -7.51 10.44 -6.63
CA PRO A 17 -7.47 9.19 -7.40
C PRO A 17 -7.77 9.35 -8.90
N MET A 18 -8.83 10.05 -9.27
CA MET A 18 -9.26 10.20 -10.67
C MET A 18 -8.19 10.94 -11.47
N SER A 19 -7.80 12.14 -11.03
CA SER A 19 -6.81 12.98 -11.69
C SER A 19 -5.46 12.30 -11.78
N TRP A 20 -5.05 11.59 -10.73
CA TRP A 20 -3.76 10.92 -10.69
C TRP A 20 -3.72 9.71 -11.63
N LEU A 21 -4.78 8.87 -11.65
CA LEU A 21 -4.87 7.72 -12.56
C LEU A 21 -4.87 8.14 -14.03
N ILE A 22 -5.69 9.13 -14.40
CA ILE A 22 -5.76 9.64 -15.77
C ILE A 22 -4.39 10.17 -16.20
N LYS A 23 -3.74 10.97 -15.35
CA LYS A 23 -2.40 11.51 -15.62
C LYS A 23 -1.36 10.41 -15.84
N GLN A 24 -1.38 9.35 -15.05
CA GLN A 24 -0.43 8.23 -15.25
C GLN A 24 -0.77 7.41 -16.49
N LYS A 25 -2.05 7.24 -16.82
CA LYS A 25 -2.49 6.60 -18.05
C LYS A 25 -1.93 7.34 -19.26
N ASP A 26 -2.15 8.65 -19.31
CA ASP A 26 -1.72 9.49 -20.45
C ASP A 26 -0.19 9.49 -20.61
N ARG A 27 0.56 9.51 -19.49
CA ARG A 27 2.02 9.38 -19.50
C ARG A 27 2.47 8.03 -20.07
N LEU A 28 1.84 6.93 -19.66
CA LEU A 28 2.20 5.60 -20.15
C LEU A 28 1.84 5.41 -21.62
N THR A 29 0.66 5.86 -22.05
CA THR A 29 0.27 5.76 -23.47
C THR A 29 1.10 6.66 -24.37
N ALA A 30 1.59 7.81 -23.87
CA ALA A 30 2.52 8.65 -24.62
C ALA A 30 3.93 8.03 -24.77
N LEU A 31 4.36 7.20 -23.80
CA LEU A 31 5.68 6.54 -23.83
C LEU A 31 5.64 5.18 -24.53
N HIS A 32 4.50 4.51 -24.55
CA HIS A 32 4.33 3.15 -25.05
C HIS A 32 3.04 3.02 -25.86
N LEU A 33 3.14 3.29 -27.17
CA LEU A 33 1.99 3.26 -28.09
C LEU A 33 1.37 1.86 -28.24
N ASP A 34 2.17 0.79 -28.07
CA ASP A 34 1.74 -0.59 -28.29
C ASP A 34 1.34 -1.33 -26.99
N MET A 35 1.15 -0.61 -25.88
CA MET A 35 0.80 -1.24 -24.61
C MET A 35 -0.71 -1.51 -24.50
N SER A 36 -1.09 -2.73 -24.13
CA SER A 36 -2.50 -3.05 -23.86
C SER A 36 -3.02 -2.29 -22.63
N GLU A 37 -4.31 -1.96 -22.66
CA GLU A 37 -4.99 -1.24 -21.56
C GLU A 37 -4.81 -1.96 -20.22
N THR A 38 -4.95 -3.28 -20.20
CA THR A 38 -4.69 -4.11 -19.01
C THR A 38 -3.26 -3.97 -18.49
N MET A 39 -2.26 -3.89 -19.38
CA MET A 39 -0.87 -3.71 -18.99
C MET A 39 -0.61 -2.31 -18.44
N VAL A 40 -1.25 -1.29 -19.03
CA VAL A 40 -1.24 0.09 -18.52
C VAL A 40 -1.81 0.11 -17.10
N HIS A 41 -2.99 -0.48 -16.87
CA HIS A 41 -3.60 -0.55 -15.55
C HIS A 41 -2.70 -1.26 -14.53
N LYS A 42 -2.12 -2.41 -14.89
CA LYS A 42 -1.17 -3.14 -14.02
C LYS A 42 0.04 -2.30 -13.64
N ARG A 43 0.60 -1.54 -14.59
CA ARG A 43 1.73 -0.65 -14.32
C ARG A 43 1.35 0.46 -13.35
N ILE A 44 0.19 1.08 -13.53
CA ILE A 44 -0.27 2.17 -12.65
C ILE A 44 -0.54 1.63 -11.24
N LEU A 45 -1.19 0.47 -11.09
CA LEU A 45 -1.49 -0.09 -9.76
C LEU A 45 -0.24 -0.39 -8.93
N ARG A 46 0.87 -0.79 -9.58
CA ARG A 46 2.16 -0.99 -8.90
C ARG A 46 2.71 0.29 -8.25
N LYS A 47 2.25 1.46 -8.69
CA LYS A 47 2.63 2.76 -8.12
C LYS A 47 1.76 3.17 -6.92
N CYS A 48 0.68 2.45 -6.63
CA CYS A 48 -0.11 2.60 -5.40
C CYS A 48 0.56 1.88 -4.22
N GLY A 49 1.24 0.76 -4.49
CA GLY A 49 2.07 0.01 -3.56
C GLY A 49 1.31 -0.71 -2.43
N GLY A 50 1.96 -1.74 -1.89
CA GLY A 50 1.59 -2.41 -0.63
C GLY A 50 0.11 -2.82 -0.55
N ASP A 51 -0.52 -2.46 0.58
CA ASP A 51 -1.90 -2.82 0.87
C ASP A 51 -2.92 -2.13 -0.04
N LEU A 52 -2.60 -0.94 -0.55
CA LEU A 52 -3.50 -0.20 -1.43
C LEU A 52 -3.62 -0.89 -2.79
N GLU A 53 -2.50 -1.31 -3.37
CA GLU A 53 -2.48 -2.10 -4.61
C GLU A 53 -3.31 -3.39 -4.48
N ASN A 54 -3.14 -4.11 -3.37
CA ASN A 54 -3.87 -5.36 -3.10
C ASN A 54 -5.37 -5.11 -2.89
N ALA A 55 -5.74 -4.07 -2.14
CA ALA A 55 -7.13 -3.72 -1.88
C ALA A 55 -7.89 -3.27 -3.15
N ILE A 56 -7.19 -2.59 -4.07
CA ILE A 56 -7.77 -2.22 -5.37
C ILE A 56 -7.96 -3.49 -6.22
N ARG A 57 -6.95 -4.35 -6.32
CA ARG A 57 -7.04 -5.62 -7.07
C ARG A 57 -8.15 -6.53 -6.57
N SER A 58 -8.38 -6.58 -5.26
CA SER A 58 -9.46 -7.42 -4.71
C SER A 58 -10.86 -6.92 -5.07
N ARG A 59 -11.01 -5.65 -5.47
CA ARG A 59 -12.28 -5.04 -5.90
C ARG A 59 -12.48 -5.03 -7.42
N CYS A 60 -11.40 -5.07 -8.19
CA CYS A 60 -11.43 -5.02 -9.65
C CYS A 60 -11.06 -6.38 -10.26
N ILE A 61 -12.07 -7.13 -10.73
CA ILE A 61 -11.84 -8.38 -11.48
C ILE A 61 -11.37 -8.02 -12.90
N GLU A 62 -10.20 -8.51 -13.31
CA GLU A 62 -9.66 -8.24 -14.65
C GLU A 62 -10.36 -9.06 -15.75
N PRO A 63 -10.56 -8.49 -16.97
CA PRO A 63 -10.25 -7.12 -17.37
C PRO A 63 -11.29 -6.11 -16.84
N CYS A 64 -10.79 -4.99 -16.29
CA CYS A 64 -11.62 -3.93 -15.73
C CYS A 64 -11.27 -2.58 -16.38
N SER A 65 -12.27 -1.71 -16.57
CA SER A 65 -12.03 -0.37 -17.15
C SER A 65 -11.33 0.54 -16.16
N ILE A 66 -10.68 1.60 -16.65
CA ILE A 66 -10.04 2.58 -15.77
C ILE A 66 -11.02 3.23 -14.80
N GLY A 67 -12.29 3.40 -15.19
CA GLY A 67 -13.34 3.94 -14.33
C GLY A 67 -13.60 3.07 -13.10
N TYR A 68 -13.57 1.74 -13.24
CA TYR A 68 -13.69 0.84 -12.09
C TYR A 68 -12.49 0.95 -11.14
N TYR A 69 -11.28 1.11 -11.67
CA TYR A 69 -10.11 1.36 -10.84
C TYR A 69 -10.20 2.69 -10.09
N ILE A 70 -10.69 3.75 -10.73
CA ILE A 70 -10.93 5.05 -10.10
C ILE A 70 -11.92 4.89 -8.96
N ASN A 71 -13.10 4.33 -9.22
CA ASN A 71 -14.15 4.15 -8.22
C ASN A 71 -13.66 3.30 -7.03
N ALA A 72 -12.92 2.22 -7.30
CA ALA A 72 -12.36 1.38 -6.24
C ALA A 72 -11.32 2.12 -5.39
N MET A 73 -10.48 2.94 -6.04
CA MET A 73 -9.44 3.71 -5.36
C MET A 73 -10.04 4.86 -4.53
N GLU A 74 -11.06 5.55 -5.04
CA GLU A 74 -11.85 6.53 -4.27
C GLU A 74 -12.55 5.88 -3.07
N ASP A 75 -13.23 4.75 -3.27
CA ASP A 75 -13.86 4.02 -2.17
C ASP A 75 -12.82 3.63 -1.10
N ILE A 76 -11.72 2.98 -1.50
CA ILE A 76 -10.70 2.53 -0.53
C ILE A 76 -10.10 3.71 0.24
N THR A 77 -9.76 4.79 -0.46
CA THR A 77 -9.10 5.94 0.16
C THR A 77 -10.03 6.73 1.09
N THR A 78 -11.34 6.71 0.85
CA THR A 78 -12.33 7.43 1.67
C THR A 78 -12.91 6.56 2.79
N THR A 79 -13.21 5.29 2.52
CA THR A 79 -13.98 4.43 3.44
C THR A 79 -13.11 3.54 4.30
N THR A 80 -11.87 3.22 3.91
CA THR A 80 -11.05 2.24 4.65
C THR A 80 -9.97 2.88 5.52
N LYS A 81 -9.44 2.10 6.47
CA LYS A 81 -8.26 2.50 7.24
C LYS A 81 -6.99 2.55 6.38
N ILE A 82 -6.95 1.96 5.18
CA ILE A 82 -5.79 2.06 4.28
C ILE A 82 -5.60 3.52 3.85
N GLY A 83 -6.70 4.20 3.51
CA GLY A 83 -6.67 5.64 3.23
C GLY A 83 -6.42 6.50 4.48
N ARG A 84 -6.95 6.09 5.64
CA ARG A 84 -6.85 6.86 6.90
C ARG A 84 -5.55 6.67 7.70
N ASN A 85 -4.83 5.55 7.53
CA ASN A 85 -3.70 5.16 8.39
C ASN A 85 -2.31 5.38 7.74
N TRP A 86 -2.24 5.89 6.50
CA TRP A 86 -0.99 6.39 5.91
C TRP A 86 -0.39 7.55 6.74
N TYR A 87 -1.26 8.36 7.36
CA TYR A 87 -0.90 9.47 8.25
C TYR A 87 -0.07 9.06 9.47
N LYS A 88 -0.08 7.77 9.88
CA LYS A 88 0.66 7.29 11.06
C LYS A 88 1.97 6.60 10.73
N HIS A 89 2.08 5.93 9.58
CA HIS A 89 3.29 5.15 9.27
C HIS A 89 4.36 5.92 8.48
N SER A 90 4.08 7.14 8.01
CA SER A 90 5.06 7.97 7.28
C SER A 90 6.09 8.67 8.19
N ARG A 91 5.84 8.75 9.51
CA ARG A 91 6.79 9.36 10.47
C ARG A 91 7.70 8.37 11.20
N ASP A 92 7.37 7.07 11.21
CA ASP A 92 8.09 6.09 12.03
C ASP A 92 9.22 5.34 11.31
N ASN A 93 9.36 5.47 9.98
CA ASN A 93 10.42 4.74 9.25
C ASN A 93 11.74 5.52 9.11
N LYS A 94 12.12 6.27 10.15
CA LYS A 94 13.42 6.96 10.19
C LYS A 94 14.18 6.78 11.52
N THR A 95 14.26 5.57 12.05
CA THR A 95 15.28 5.03 12.99
C THR A 95 14.78 3.65 13.45
N SER A 96 15.52 2.60 13.72
CA SER A 96 16.94 2.30 13.89
C SER A 96 17.05 0.75 13.86
N GLY A 97 18.15 0.17 13.40
CA GLY A 97 19.02 -0.54 14.34
C GLY A 97 18.61 -2.01 14.59
N LYS A 98 19.44 -2.92 14.10
CA LYS A 98 19.43 -4.37 14.33
C LYS A 98 19.09 -4.72 15.80
N HIS A 99 18.07 -5.55 16.03
CA HIS A 99 17.89 -6.23 17.32
C HIS A 99 18.29 -7.70 17.17
N ILE A 100 19.51 -8.02 17.63
CA ILE A 100 20.01 -9.39 17.81
C ILE A 100 19.36 -9.94 19.09
N PRO A 101 18.76 -11.15 19.10
CA PRO A 101 18.24 -11.73 20.33
C PRO A 101 19.39 -12.29 21.18
N LYS A 102 19.51 -11.82 22.44
CA LYS A 102 20.39 -12.43 23.47
C LYS A 102 19.58 -13.42 24.35
N PRO A 103 20.23 -14.46 24.91
CA PRO A 103 19.57 -15.63 25.47
C PRO A 103 19.13 -15.42 26.93
N ASN A 104 17.95 -15.93 27.29
CA ASN A 104 17.44 -15.92 28.66
C ASN A 104 18.08 -17.04 29.50
N LYS A 105 18.62 -16.69 30.67
CA LYS A 105 18.97 -17.62 31.75
C LYS A 105 17.75 -17.89 32.66
N PRO A 106 17.70 -19.06 33.34
CA PRO A 106 16.50 -19.54 34.04
C PRO A 106 16.44 -19.02 35.48
N HIS A 107 15.25 -18.61 35.94
CA HIS A 107 14.99 -18.33 37.36
C HIS A 107 14.29 -19.53 38.01
N GLU A 108 14.91 -20.00 39.09
CA GLU A 108 14.53 -21.11 39.95
C GLU A 108 13.28 -20.78 40.82
N LYS A 109 12.42 -21.78 41.03
CA LYS A 109 11.38 -21.86 42.09
C LYS A 109 12.08 -22.15 43.44
N PRO A 110 11.47 -21.99 44.67
CA PRO A 110 10.18 -22.60 45.07
C PRO A 110 9.45 -21.87 46.25
N PRO A 111 8.65 -22.52 47.13
CA PRO A 111 7.19 -22.70 47.03
C PRO A 111 6.43 -22.18 48.28
N LEU A 112 5.08 -22.19 48.29
CA LEU A 112 4.30 -22.52 49.50
C LEU A 112 2.82 -22.76 49.16
N LYS A 113 2.38 -23.98 49.50
CA LYS A 113 0.99 -24.42 49.50
C LYS A 113 0.34 -23.97 50.81
N CYS A 114 -0.92 -23.54 50.78
CA CYS A 114 -1.76 -23.57 51.98
C CYS A 114 -3.12 -24.18 51.65
N HIS A 115 -3.42 -25.29 52.32
CA HIS A 115 -4.70 -25.98 52.31
C HIS A 115 -5.72 -25.20 53.14
N LYS A 116 -6.96 -25.13 52.65
CA LYS A 116 -8.13 -24.86 53.49
C LYS A 116 -8.59 -26.17 54.13
N CYS A 117 -8.60 -26.20 55.46
CA CYS A 117 -9.56 -26.93 56.29
C CYS A 117 -10.01 -25.97 57.38
#